data_AF-K0F2A7-F1
#
_entry.id   AF-K0F2A7-F1
#
_cell.length_a   1.000
_cell.length_b   1.000
_cell.length_c   1.000
_cell.angle_alpha   90.00
_cell.angle_beta   90.00
_cell.angle_gamma   90.00
#
_symmetry.space_group_name_H-M   'P 1'
#
loop_
_entity.id
_entity.type
_entity.pdbx_description
1 polymer ?
#
loop_
_entity_poly.entity_id
_entity_poly.type
_entity_poly.pdbx_seq_one_letter_code
_entity_poly.pdbx_strand_id
1 'polypeptide(L)'
;MYKLRIFRVALGIALGAMMFGAGAGAGAGAGPAQATRQVFSEVDTSPGQVGCILDDQEVFCVVHGWAITLPGPKPDCGGYGPYPKFTLRNQGPAEASYSCTQIVMLGERLPFRKIIASAAITCTGLPRESGIQCVNAEYGFNVSRTEYTLR
;
A
#
# COMPACT_ATOMS: atom_id res chain seq x y z
N MET A 1 -16.22 16.48 33.70
CA MET A 1 -15.55 17.81 33.76
C MET A 1 -14.06 17.63 34.00
N TYR A 2 -13.19 17.58 32.97
CA TYR A 2 -11.73 17.71 33.17
C TYR A 2 -11.03 18.25 31.91
N LYS A 3 -10.60 19.52 32.06
CA LYS A 3 -9.52 20.32 31.45
C LYS A 3 -8.93 19.95 30.07
N LEU A 4 -9.28 20.80 29.11
CA LEU A 4 -8.60 21.09 27.84
C LEU A 4 -7.14 21.56 28.09
N ARG A 5 -6.14 20.84 27.56
CA ARG A 5 -4.72 21.23 27.62
C ARG A 5 -4.36 22.08 26.40
N ILE A 6 -4.11 23.37 26.62
CA ILE A 6 -3.61 24.33 25.62
C ILE A 6 -2.09 24.16 25.50
N PHE A 7 -1.60 23.65 24.37
CA PHE A 7 -0.18 23.68 24.04
C PHE A 7 0.18 25.05 23.44
N ARG A 8 0.90 25.86 24.21
CA ARG A 8 1.58 27.07 23.74
C ARG A 8 2.82 26.66 22.97
N VAL A 9 2.80 26.80 21.64
CA VAL A 9 4.02 26.79 20.82
C VAL A 9 4.47 28.24 20.68
N ALA A 10 5.49 28.63 21.44
CA ALA A 10 6.08 29.95 21.41
C ALA A 10 7.47 29.90 20.76
N LEU A 11 7.60 30.68 19.68
CA LEU A 11 8.70 31.60 19.39
C LEU A 11 10.10 31.02 19.13
N GLY A 12 10.52 31.16 17.87
CA GLY A 12 11.93 31.13 17.44
C GLY A 12 12.09 31.97 16.18
N ILE A 13 11.97 33.30 16.32
CA ILE A 13 12.27 34.26 15.25
C ILE A 13 13.79 34.41 15.18
N ALA A 14 14.43 33.80 14.18
CA ALA A 14 15.82 34.08 13.84
C ALA A 14 15.85 35.00 12.62
N LEU A 15 15.98 36.32 12.87
CA LEU A 15 16.41 37.30 11.88
C LEU A 15 17.89 37.04 11.57
N GLY A 16 18.18 36.56 10.36
CA GLY A 16 19.53 36.49 9.78
C GLY A 16 19.52 37.21 8.44
N ALA A 17 20.25 38.32 8.37
CA ALA A 17 20.24 39.29 7.29
C ALA A 17 21.06 38.83 6.06
N MET A 18 20.54 39.21 4.88
CA MET A 18 21.23 39.72 3.69
C MET A 18 22.46 38.97 3.14
N MET A 19 22.34 38.44 1.92
CA MET A 19 23.17 38.87 0.78
C MET A 19 22.46 38.58 -0.55
N PHE A 20 22.38 39.63 -1.37
CA PHE A 20 21.89 39.64 -2.74
C PHE A 20 22.82 38.82 -3.63
N GLY A 21 22.36 37.66 -4.11
CA GLY A 21 22.97 36.92 -5.21
C GLY A 21 22.06 36.98 -6.43
N ALA A 22 22.44 37.76 -7.43
CA ALA A 22 21.80 37.76 -8.74
C ALA A 22 22.13 36.45 -9.47
N GLY A 23 21.31 35.43 -9.26
CA GLY A 23 21.36 34.16 -9.99
C GLY A 23 20.11 34.01 -10.86
N ALA A 24 20.22 34.35 -12.15
CA ALA A 24 19.24 33.99 -13.16
C ALA A 24 19.31 32.48 -13.40
N GLY A 25 18.65 31.70 -12.54
CA GLY A 25 18.41 30.29 -12.75
C GLY A 25 16.92 30.07 -13.00
N ALA A 26 16.53 29.99 -14.27
CA ALA A 26 15.24 29.43 -14.67
C ALA A 26 15.24 27.94 -14.30
N GLY A 27 15.01 27.64 -13.02
CA GLY A 27 14.81 26.29 -12.55
C GLY A 27 13.49 25.79 -13.12
N ALA A 28 13.57 24.94 -14.14
CA ALA A 28 12.49 24.04 -14.50
C ALA A 28 12.11 23.28 -13.22
N GLY A 29 11.04 23.72 -12.57
CA GLY A 29 10.47 23.01 -11.45
C GLY A 29 10.13 21.61 -11.93
N ALA A 30 10.90 20.62 -11.47
CA ALA A 30 10.49 19.24 -11.55
C ALA A 30 9.14 19.16 -10.85
N GLY A 31 8.07 19.09 -11.63
CA GLY A 31 6.74 18.80 -11.11
C GLY A 31 6.81 17.50 -10.30
N PRO A 32 5.90 17.32 -9.32
CA PRO A 32 5.89 16.11 -8.52
C PRO A 32 5.92 14.89 -9.44
N ALA A 33 6.93 14.03 -9.26
CA ALA A 33 7.05 12.80 -10.02
C ALA A 33 5.69 12.09 -9.97
N GLN A 34 5.10 11.83 -11.14
CA GLN A 34 3.83 11.13 -11.21
C GLN A 34 3.96 9.82 -10.45
N ALA A 35 3.10 9.63 -9.44
CA ALA A 35 2.99 8.40 -8.68
C ALA A 35 2.85 7.24 -9.67
N THR A 36 3.90 6.44 -9.81
CA THR A 36 3.87 5.34 -10.77
C THR A 36 3.08 4.23 -10.12
N ARG A 37 1.79 4.14 -10.48
CA ARG A 37 0.94 3.01 -10.14
C ARG A 37 1.59 1.74 -10.65
N GLN A 38 1.91 0.84 -9.74
CA GLN A 38 2.54 -0.45 -10.02
C GLN A 38 1.51 -1.56 -9.85
N VAL A 39 1.41 -2.43 -10.84
CA VAL A 39 0.61 -3.65 -10.76
C VAL A 39 1.57 -4.82 -10.72
N PHE A 40 1.39 -5.73 -9.78
CA PHE A 40 2.28 -6.87 -9.59
C PHE A 40 1.51 -8.10 -9.07
N SER A 41 2.14 -9.26 -9.14
CA SER A 41 1.57 -10.53 -8.71
C SER A 41 2.56 -11.36 -7.89
N GLU A 42 2.06 -12.35 -7.17
CA GLU A 42 2.93 -13.31 -6.47
C GLU A 42 3.70 -14.20 -7.47
N VAL A 43 4.68 -14.95 -6.97
CA VAL A 43 5.52 -15.83 -7.80
C VAL A 43 4.76 -17.08 -8.30
N ASP A 44 3.70 -17.51 -7.60
CA ASP A 44 2.91 -18.69 -7.99
C ASP A 44 2.05 -18.44 -9.22
N THR A 45 2.16 -19.30 -10.24
CA THR A 45 1.40 -19.24 -11.48
C THR A 45 0.21 -20.19 -11.51
N SER A 46 0.01 -20.97 -10.45
CA SER A 46 -1.14 -21.86 -10.33
C SER A 46 -2.46 -21.06 -10.35
N PRO A 47 -3.62 -21.68 -10.66
CA PRO A 47 -4.90 -21.04 -10.40
C PRO A 47 -5.00 -20.61 -8.92
N GLY A 48 -5.52 -19.41 -8.67
CA GLY A 48 -5.57 -18.86 -7.30
C GLY A 48 -4.51 -17.82 -6.97
N GLN A 49 -4.28 -16.80 -7.80
CA GLN A 49 -3.14 -15.89 -7.61
C GLN A 49 -3.49 -14.66 -6.76
N VAL A 50 -2.50 -14.16 -6.01
CA VAL A 50 -2.53 -12.81 -5.45
C VAL A 50 -2.09 -11.80 -6.50
N GLY A 51 -3.00 -10.90 -6.87
CA GLY A 51 -2.69 -9.69 -7.62
C GLY A 51 -2.67 -8.48 -6.68
N CYS A 52 -1.80 -7.50 -6.92
CA CYS A 52 -1.71 -6.29 -6.12
C CYS A 52 -1.57 -5.05 -6.99
N ILE A 53 -2.06 -3.93 -6.47
CA ILE A 53 -1.87 -2.59 -7.02
C ILE A 53 -1.31 -1.71 -5.92
N LEU A 54 -0.17 -1.08 -6.17
CA LEU A 54 0.51 -0.14 -5.29
C LEU A 54 0.57 1.24 -5.96
N ASP A 55 0.13 2.28 -5.25
CA ASP A 55 0.30 3.67 -5.61
C ASP A 55 0.87 4.49 -4.44
N ASP A 56 0.82 5.82 -4.50
CA ASP A 56 1.36 6.72 -3.48
C ASP A 56 0.49 6.82 -2.22
N GLN A 57 -0.70 6.24 -2.21
CA GLN A 57 -1.65 6.29 -1.08
C GLN A 57 -1.84 4.94 -0.40
N GLU A 58 -1.97 3.89 -1.19
CA GLU A 58 -2.25 2.55 -0.71
C GLU A 58 -1.65 1.45 -1.57
N VAL A 59 -1.58 0.27 -0.96
CA VAL A 59 -1.58 -0.99 -1.70
C VAL A 59 -2.85 -1.73 -1.38
N PHE A 60 -3.44 -2.32 -2.42
CA PHE A 60 -4.41 -3.38 -2.19
C PHE A 60 -4.06 -4.62 -2.99
N CYS A 61 -4.27 -5.77 -2.36
CA CYS A 61 -4.09 -7.09 -2.95
C CYS A 61 -5.41 -7.85 -2.96
N VAL A 62 -5.69 -8.55 -4.05
CA VAL A 62 -6.87 -9.40 -4.23
C VAL A 62 -6.41 -10.83 -4.48
N VAL A 63 -7.06 -11.78 -3.81
CA VAL A 63 -6.79 -13.21 -3.99
C VAL A 63 -7.82 -13.79 -4.94
N HIS A 64 -7.36 -14.24 -6.11
CA HIS A 64 -8.18 -14.84 -7.15
C HIS A 64 -8.48 -16.31 -6.86
N GLY A 65 -8.96 -16.62 -5.65
CA GLY A 65 -9.25 -17.99 -5.20
C GLY A 65 -10.10 -18.02 -3.94
N TRP A 66 -10.69 -19.19 -3.66
CA TRP A 66 -11.71 -19.35 -2.61
C TRP A 66 -11.17 -19.94 -1.29
N ALA A 67 -9.84 -20.08 -1.17
CA ALA A 67 -9.24 -20.75 -0.01
C ALA A 67 -9.25 -19.87 1.25
N ILE A 68 -9.22 -18.55 1.11
CA ILE A 68 -9.21 -17.62 2.25
C ILE A 68 -10.64 -17.28 2.67
N THR A 69 -10.92 -17.50 3.96
CA THR A 69 -12.13 -17.00 4.62
C THR A 69 -11.79 -15.79 5.48
N LEU A 70 -12.46 -14.67 5.21
CA LEU A 70 -12.34 -13.44 5.99
C LEU A 70 -13.52 -13.32 6.96
N PRO A 71 -13.33 -12.70 8.13
CA PRO A 71 -14.43 -12.38 9.02
C PRO A 71 -15.34 -11.32 8.39
N GLY A 72 -16.63 -11.38 8.72
CA GLY A 72 -17.62 -10.39 8.31
C GLY A 72 -18.46 -10.77 7.08
N PRO A 73 -19.38 -9.88 6.69
CA PRO A 73 -20.33 -10.16 5.62
C PRO A 73 -19.65 -10.17 4.25
N LYS A 74 -20.07 -11.12 3.41
CA LYS A 74 -19.75 -11.14 1.97
C LYS A 74 -20.71 -10.19 1.24
N PRO A 75 -20.23 -9.20 0.48
CA PRO A 75 -21.10 -8.40 -0.37
C PRO A 75 -21.64 -9.26 -1.52
N ASP A 76 -22.80 -8.88 -2.05
CA ASP A 76 -23.34 -9.46 -3.27
C ASP A 76 -22.62 -8.86 -4.49
N CYS A 77 -21.88 -9.71 -5.20
CA CYS A 77 -21.13 -9.34 -6.41
C CYS A 77 -21.76 -9.92 -7.68
N GLY A 78 -23.02 -10.37 -7.62
CA GLY A 78 -23.67 -11.08 -8.71
C GLY A 78 -22.94 -12.38 -9.05
N GLY A 79 -22.78 -12.67 -10.35
CA GLY A 79 -22.30 -13.97 -10.84
C GLY A 79 -20.84 -14.33 -10.52
N TYR A 80 -19.99 -13.36 -10.18
CA TYR A 80 -18.55 -13.60 -9.99
C TYR A 80 -18.13 -13.87 -8.55
N GLY A 81 -19.02 -13.64 -7.58
CA GLY A 81 -18.73 -13.77 -6.15
C GLY A 81 -17.71 -12.74 -5.62
N PRO A 82 -17.64 -12.52 -4.30
CA PRO A 82 -16.66 -11.62 -3.70
C PRO A 82 -15.29 -12.28 -3.53
N TYR A 83 -14.24 -11.46 -3.58
CA TYR A 83 -12.85 -11.86 -3.40
C TYR A 83 -12.29 -11.33 -2.08
N PRO A 84 -11.39 -12.07 -1.42
CA PRO A 84 -10.58 -11.54 -0.33
C PRO A 84 -9.72 -10.37 -0.84
N LYS A 85 -9.88 -9.19 -0.21
CA LYS A 85 -9.09 -7.99 -0.46
C LYS A 85 -8.34 -7.61 0.81
N PHE A 86 -7.05 -7.33 0.65
CA PHE A 86 -6.16 -6.83 1.69
C PHE A 86 -5.72 -5.42 1.32
N THR A 87 -5.86 -4.47 2.23
CA THR A 87 -5.53 -3.07 1.96
C THR A 87 -4.60 -2.55 3.04
N LEU A 88 -3.60 -1.78 2.63
CA LEU A 88 -2.71 -1.06 3.53
C LEU A 88 -2.51 0.33 2.98
N ARG A 89 -2.80 1.34 3.79
CA ARG A 89 -2.58 2.75 3.47
C ARG A 89 -1.26 3.24 4.06
N ASN A 90 -0.84 4.44 3.67
CA ASN A 90 0.35 5.09 4.24
C ASN A 90 0.36 5.14 5.77
N GLN A 91 -0.82 5.20 6.40
CA GLN A 91 -1.00 5.22 7.85
C GLN A 91 -2.22 4.38 8.24
N GLY A 92 -2.20 3.87 9.47
CA GLY A 92 -3.27 3.05 10.03
C GLY A 92 -3.10 1.55 9.75
N PRO A 93 -3.99 0.74 10.38
CA PRO A 93 -3.90 -0.71 10.35
C PRO A 93 -4.13 -1.28 8.95
N ALA A 94 -3.56 -2.46 8.72
CA ALA A 94 -3.93 -3.27 7.56
C ALA A 94 -5.37 -3.76 7.70
N GLU A 95 -6.13 -3.74 6.61
CA GLU A 95 -7.52 -4.14 6.57
C GLU A 95 -7.66 -5.39 5.67
N ALA A 96 -8.51 -6.34 6.10
CA ALA A 96 -8.96 -7.44 5.26
C ALA A 96 -10.48 -7.39 5.15
N SER A 97 -11.00 -7.40 3.92
CA SER A 97 -12.44 -7.41 3.66
C SER A 97 -12.78 -8.18 2.39
N TYR A 98 -14.02 -8.63 2.28
CA TYR A 98 -14.53 -9.12 1.00
C TYR A 98 -14.85 -7.93 0.09
N SER A 99 -14.49 -8.05 -1.19
CA SER A 99 -14.71 -7.01 -2.19
C SER A 99 -15.17 -7.61 -3.52
N CYS A 100 -16.00 -6.87 -4.25
CA CYS A 100 -16.30 -7.18 -5.66
C CYS A 100 -15.20 -6.67 -6.61
N THR A 101 -14.17 -6.00 -6.09
CA THR A 101 -13.01 -5.57 -6.88
C THR A 101 -12.21 -6.77 -7.36
N GLN A 102 -11.93 -6.80 -8.66
CA GLN A 102 -11.04 -7.76 -9.29
C GLN A 102 -9.82 -7.05 -9.88
N ILE A 103 -8.69 -7.74 -9.91
CA ILE A 103 -7.54 -7.34 -10.71
C ILE A 103 -7.56 -8.16 -11.99
N VAL A 104 -8.10 -7.58 -13.06
CA VAL A 104 -8.35 -8.28 -14.34
C VAL A 104 -7.04 -8.66 -15.05
N MET A 105 -6.01 -7.83 -14.91
CA MET A 105 -4.69 -8.08 -15.47
C MET A 105 -3.67 -8.16 -14.34
N LEU A 106 -3.09 -9.34 -14.16
CA LEU A 106 -1.96 -9.52 -13.26
C LEU A 106 -0.75 -8.80 -13.84
N GLY A 107 -0.11 -7.98 -13.02
CA GLY A 107 1.12 -7.30 -13.39
C GLY A 107 2.34 -8.20 -13.25
N GLU A 108 3.53 -7.61 -13.32
CA GLU A 108 4.79 -8.35 -13.23
C GLU A 108 4.87 -9.15 -11.92
N ARG A 109 5.44 -10.35 -11.98
CA ARG A 109 5.66 -11.15 -10.77
C ARG A 109 6.70 -10.46 -9.91
N LEU A 110 6.41 -10.30 -8.63
CA LEU A 110 7.37 -9.78 -7.65
C LEU A 110 8.28 -10.93 -7.18
N PRO A 111 9.54 -11.02 -7.65
CA PRO A 111 10.40 -12.16 -7.33
C PRO A 111 10.72 -12.26 -5.84
N PHE A 112 11.13 -13.43 -5.39
CA PHE A 112 11.56 -13.62 -4.01
C PHE A 112 12.65 -12.62 -3.60
N ARG A 113 12.46 -11.97 -2.45
CA ARG A 113 13.31 -10.89 -1.89
C ARG A 113 13.35 -9.60 -2.70
N LYS A 114 12.63 -9.50 -3.82
CA LYS A 114 12.50 -8.23 -4.53
C LYS A 114 11.60 -7.31 -3.72
N ILE A 115 12.04 -6.07 -3.60
CA ILE A 115 11.34 -5.00 -2.91
C ILE A 115 10.89 -3.98 -3.94
N ILE A 116 9.64 -3.54 -3.82
CA ILE A 116 9.09 -2.36 -4.48
C ILE A 116 8.50 -1.44 -3.42
N ALA A 117 8.51 -0.14 -3.67
CA ALA A 117 8.02 0.85 -2.72
C ALA A 117 7.33 2.01 -3.43
N SER A 118 6.39 2.62 -2.72
CA SER A 118 5.74 3.86 -3.10
C SER A 118 5.31 4.59 -1.83
N ALA A 119 5.66 5.87 -1.73
CA ALA A 119 5.49 6.69 -0.53
C ALA A 119 5.98 5.97 0.75
N ALA A 120 5.08 5.71 1.71
CA ALA A 120 5.40 5.06 2.98
C ALA A 120 5.26 3.53 2.96
N ILE A 121 4.86 2.96 1.83
CA ILE A 121 4.53 1.54 1.70
C ILE A 121 5.65 0.81 0.97
N THR A 122 6.06 -0.32 1.53
CA THR A 122 7.02 -1.24 0.92
C THR A 122 6.41 -2.62 0.78
N CYS A 123 6.50 -3.21 -0.40
CA CYS A 123 6.07 -4.58 -0.66
C CYS A 123 7.26 -5.46 -1.06
N THR A 124 7.30 -6.68 -0.53
CA THR A 124 8.36 -7.66 -0.73
C THR A 124 7.78 -8.98 -1.23
N GLY A 125 8.38 -9.54 -2.29
CA GLY A 125 8.08 -10.89 -2.74
C GLY A 125 8.64 -11.91 -1.75
N LEU A 126 7.78 -12.77 -1.23
CA LEU A 126 8.14 -13.85 -0.30
C LEU A 126 8.27 -15.19 -1.06
N PRO A 127 8.69 -16.28 -0.40
CA PRO A 127 8.60 -17.62 -0.98
C PRO A 127 7.17 -17.94 -1.39
N ARG A 128 7.02 -18.92 -2.28
CA ARG A 128 5.73 -19.27 -2.90
C ARG A 128 4.61 -19.52 -1.88
N GLU A 129 4.95 -20.09 -0.74
CA GLU A 129 4.01 -20.46 0.32
C GLU A 129 3.52 -19.23 1.10
N SER A 130 4.33 -18.16 1.12
CA SER A 130 4.09 -16.94 1.91
C SER A 130 3.64 -15.75 1.07
N GLY A 131 3.77 -15.80 -0.26
CA GLY A 131 3.19 -14.84 -1.20
C GLY A 131 3.84 -13.45 -1.17
N ILE A 132 3.09 -12.44 -0.74
CA ILE A 132 3.49 -11.03 -0.75
C ILE A 132 3.36 -10.47 0.66
N GLN A 133 4.39 -9.75 1.11
CA GLN A 133 4.33 -8.91 2.30
C GLN A 133 4.28 -7.45 1.91
N CYS A 134 3.36 -6.68 2.48
CA CYS A 134 3.33 -5.23 2.35
C CYS A 134 3.26 -4.57 3.72
N VAL A 135 4.00 -3.47 3.89
CA VAL A 135 4.28 -2.87 5.20
C VAL A 135 4.30 -1.35 5.10
N ASN A 136 3.82 -0.67 6.13
CA ASN A 136 4.05 0.75 6.36
C ASN A 136 4.92 0.90 7.61
N ALA A 137 4.96 2.10 8.22
CA ALA A 137 5.80 2.37 9.39
C ALA A 137 5.46 1.49 10.61
N GLU A 138 4.22 1.04 10.76
CA GLU A 138 3.73 0.37 11.98
C GLU A 138 3.01 -0.95 11.69
N TYR A 139 2.30 -1.02 10.57
CA TYR A 139 1.38 -2.10 10.22
C TYR A 139 1.81 -2.82 8.95
N GLY A 140 1.16 -3.93 8.66
CA GLY A 140 1.30 -4.61 7.38
C GLY A 140 0.39 -5.82 7.22
N PHE A 141 0.54 -6.47 6.08
CA PHE A 141 -0.03 -7.78 5.87
C PHE A 141 0.96 -8.68 5.12
N ASN A 142 0.79 -9.98 5.32
CA ASN A 142 1.30 -10.99 4.42
C ASN A 142 0.09 -11.71 3.82
N VAL A 143 0.13 -11.99 2.52
CA VAL A 143 -0.94 -12.70 1.83
C VAL A 143 -0.36 -13.64 0.78
N SER A 144 -0.85 -14.87 0.79
CA SER A 144 -0.68 -15.86 -0.27
C SER A 144 -2.05 -16.33 -0.75
N ARG A 145 -2.09 -17.30 -1.65
CA ARG A 145 -3.34 -17.95 -2.07
C ARG A 145 -4.16 -18.53 -0.92
N THR A 146 -3.50 -19.09 0.08
CA THR A 146 -4.14 -19.94 1.11
C THR A 146 -4.10 -19.33 2.49
N GLU A 147 -3.18 -18.41 2.74
CA GLU A 147 -2.93 -17.87 4.08
C GLU A 147 -2.80 -16.36 4.03
N TYR A 148 -3.13 -15.73 5.16
CA TYR A 148 -2.87 -14.33 5.38
C TYR A 148 -2.57 -14.06 6.84
N THR A 149 -1.84 -12.98 7.09
CA THR A 149 -1.63 -12.43 8.44
C THR A 149 -1.75 -10.91 8.36
N LEU A 150 -2.45 -10.31 9.33
CA LEU A 150 -2.45 -8.86 9.56
C LEU A 150 -1.52 -8.57 10.75
N ARG A 151 -0.75 -7.49 10.66
CA ARG A 151 0.14 -7.02 11.72
C ARG A 151 0.00 -5.52 11.92
#